data_AF-A0A8B6M7T2-F1
#
_entry.id   AF-A0A8B6M7T2-F1
#
_cell.length_a   1.000
_cell.length_b   1.000
_cell.length_c   1.000
_cell.angle_alpha   90.00
_cell.angle_beta   90.00
_cell.angle_gamma   90.00
#
_symmetry.space_group_name_H-M   'P 1'
#
loop_
_entity.id
_entity.type
_entity.pdbx_description
1 polymer ?
#
loop_
_entity_poly.entity_id
_entity_poly.type
_entity_poly.pdbx_seq_one_letter_code
_entity_poly.pdbx_strand_id
1 'polypeptide(L)'
;MTKINSLEDHATRRFRLAGKAYLESGDPFFAPIDSLRKEAAANGRRFVSFANYDYLGLSSHPAVKSAASGALETFGVGALASRLVGGQRSLHHILEDDLAKFIGTQSALTLVSGYLANVTTISHLLGSRDALFIDELSHNSIVSGAKSAVAETIIFRHNDFDHLDFLLRERRESYRNVMIVAEGLYSMDGDIADLPRLVEIKESHNAWLMIDEAHSIGVLGAEGRGLCEYCGVDPQRIDLMVGTLSKTLASCGGFIAGKAAVIEWMRYTLPGFVYSVGLSPVISAAAAAALQLMQTETWRLERLRKNAELFVDLARESGLDTGPAIGRGVVPILFADSLDTLDASRHLMENGYYVPPIIQIGVPKDQPRLRFFISASHTEEEIRGVIDLLARREPVSTAPALGAAVAP
;
A
#
# COMPACT_ATOMS: atom_id res chain seq x y z
N MET A 1 33.37 -21.17 1.34
CA MET A 1 32.70 -19.89 1.66
C MET A 1 33.62 -19.08 2.55
N THR A 2 34.04 -17.89 2.11
CA THR A 2 34.80 -16.95 2.94
C THR A 2 33.92 -16.55 4.13
N LYS A 3 34.40 -16.75 5.35
CA LYS A 3 33.68 -16.29 6.55
C LYS A 3 33.62 -14.78 6.52
N ILE A 4 32.45 -14.23 6.81
CA ILE A 4 32.26 -12.80 7.00
C ILE A 4 32.67 -12.50 8.44
N ASN A 5 33.67 -11.64 8.64
CA ASN A 5 34.37 -11.51 9.92
C ASN A 5 33.71 -10.51 10.88
N SER A 6 32.78 -9.69 10.40
CA SER A 6 32.01 -8.72 11.21
C SER A 6 30.61 -8.47 10.65
N LEU A 7 29.72 -7.91 11.47
CA LEU A 7 28.41 -7.41 11.02
C LEU A 7 28.57 -6.29 9.97
N GLU A 8 29.61 -5.46 10.10
CA GLU A 8 29.92 -4.39 9.15
C GLU A 8 30.31 -4.94 7.78
N ASP A 9 31.16 -5.98 7.74
CA ASP A 9 31.53 -6.66 6.49
C ASP A 9 30.30 -7.28 5.84
N HIS A 10 29.41 -7.86 6.64
CA HIS A 10 28.14 -8.41 6.17
C HIS A 10 27.28 -7.32 5.54
N ALA A 11 27.07 -6.21 6.24
CA ALA A 11 26.27 -5.08 5.79
C ALA A 11 26.85 -4.45 4.52
N THR A 12 28.16 -4.19 4.49
CA THR A 12 28.85 -3.61 3.33
C THR A 12 28.74 -4.52 2.12
N ARG A 13 28.95 -5.84 2.29
CA ARG A 13 28.79 -6.81 1.21
C ARG A 13 27.34 -6.85 0.71
N ARG A 14 26.36 -6.89 1.61
CA ARG A 14 24.94 -6.92 1.26
C ARG A 14 24.52 -5.64 0.55
N PHE A 15 24.94 -4.47 1.02
CA PHE A 15 24.59 -3.19 0.40
C PHE A 15 25.21 -3.03 -0.99
N ARG A 16 26.46 -3.47 -1.18
CA ARG A 16 27.08 -3.51 -2.51
C ARG A 16 26.28 -4.40 -3.46
N LEU A 17 25.92 -5.60 -3.04
CA LEU A 17 25.06 -6.51 -3.83
C LEU A 17 23.66 -5.95 -4.05
N ALA A 18 23.19 -5.12 -3.12
CA ALA A 18 21.93 -4.44 -3.25
C ALA A 18 21.98 -3.30 -4.27
N GLY A 19 23.12 -2.94 -4.87
CA GLY A 19 23.16 -1.87 -5.87
C GLY A 19 23.48 -0.49 -5.30
N LYS A 20 24.31 -0.43 -4.24
CA LYS A 20 24.91 0.82 -3.73
C LYS A 20 25.42 1.76 -4.83
N ALA A 21 25.90 1.21 -5.95
CA ALA A 21 26.38 1.96 -7.11
C ALA A 21 25.35 2.97 -7.66
N TYR A 22 24.05 2.68 -7.60
CA TYR A 22 23.00 3.61 -8.06
C TYR A 22 22.96 4.92 -7.26
N LEU A 23 23.48 4.92 -6.03
CA LEU A 23 23.46 6.08 -5.13
C LEU A 23 24.70 6.96 -5.27
N GLU A 24 25.73 6.51 -6.00
CA GLU A 24 26.99 7.27 -6.15
C GLU A 24 26.79 8.60 -6.89
N SER A 25 25.74 8.69 -7.72
CA SER A 25 25.38 9.89 -8.47
C SER A 25 24.40 10.82 -7.74
N GLY A 26 24.08 10.52 -6.47
CA GLY A 26 23.08 11.19 -5.65
C GLY A 26 22.08 10.20 -5.07
N ASP A 27 21.65 10.43 -3.82
CA ASP A 27 20.63 9.62 -3.15
C ASP A 27 19.24 10.28 -3.33
N PRO A 28 18.35 9.72 -4.17
CA PRO A 28 17.00 10.24 -4.34
C PRO A 28 16.05 9.81 -3.21
N PHE A 29 16.51 8.96 -2.28
CA PHE A 29 15.72 8.42 -1.19
C PHE A 29 15.90 9.23 0.10
N PHE A 30 15.02 9.01 1.08
CA PHE A 30 15.05 9.66 2.40
C PHE A 30 14.98 11.19 2.39
N ALA A 31 14.54 11.79 1.29
CA ALA A 31 14.42 13.23 1.16
C ALA A 31 13.41 13.82 2.18
N PRO A 32 13.81 14.79 3.03
CA PRO A 32 12.92 15.39 4.03
C PRO A 32 11.93 16.35 3.35
N ILE A 33 10.72 15.86 3.07
CA ILE A 33 9.70 16.56 2.29
C ILE A 33 9.27 17.90 2.91
N ASP A 34 9.24 17.97 4.24
CA ASP A 34 8.96 19.20 4.98
C ASP A 34 10.04 20.26 4.76
N SER A 35 11.31 19.84 4.74
CA SER A 35 12.45 20.72 4.47
C SER A 35 12.47 21.18 3.01
N LEU A 36 12.27 20.25 2.06
CA LEU A 36 12.19 20.57 0.63
C LEU A 36 11.06 21.57 0.33
N ARG A 37 9.89 21.37 0.92
CA ARG A 37 8.76 22.29 0.77
C ARG A 37 9.08 23.67 1.32
N LYS A 38 9.72 23.74 2.50
CA LYS A 38 10.13 25.02 3.12
C LYS A 38 11.18 25.76 2.28
N GLU A 39 12.16 25.04 1.76
CA GLU A 39 13.21 25.59 0.90
C GLU A 39 12.63 26.12 -0.42
N ALA A 40 11.79 25.34 -1.08
CA ALA A 40 11.11 25.78 -2.30
C ALA A 40 10.34 27.09 -2.06
N ALA A 41 9.54 27.15 -0.97
CA ALA A 41 8.81 28.35 -0.58
C ALA A 41 9.73 29.55 -0.32
N ALA A 42 10.85 29.36 0.39
CA ALA A 42 11.82 30.43 0.66
C ALA A 42 12.48 30.97 -0.62
N ASN A 43 12.62 30.13 -1.65
CA ASN A 43 13.18 30.49 -2.95
C ASN A 43 12.12 30.95 -3.97
N GLY A 44 10.86 31.11 -3.57
CA GLY A 44 9.75 31.46 -4.47
C GLY A 44 9.45 30.39 -5.53
N ARG A 45 9.86 29.13 -5.29
CA ARG A 45 9.62 27.97 -6.16
C ARG A 45 8.43 27.16 -5.64
N ARG A 46 7.73 26.49 -6.56
CA ARG A 46 6.68 25.52 -6.21
C ARG A 46 7.32 24.19 -5.81
N PHE A 47 6.68 23.48 -4.88
CA PHE A 47 7.02 22.10 -4.53
C PHE A 47 5.76 21.25 -4.52
N VAL A 48 5.77 20.15 -5.26
CA VAL A 48 4.64 19.23 -5.43
C VAL A 48 5.14 17.82 -5.22
N SER A 49 4.50 17.07 -4.33
CA SER A 49 4.80 15.64 -4.15
C SER A 49 3.73 14.81 -4.83
N PHE A 50 4.16 13.85 -5.65
CA PHE A 50 3.34 12.73 -6.11
C PHE A 50 3.73 11.42 -5.42
N ALA A 51 4.48 11.49 -4.31
CA ALA A 51 5.00 10.32 -3.59
C ALA A 51 4.15 9.89 -2.39
N ASN A 52 3.28 10.79 -1.90
CA ASN A 52 2.50 10.55 -0.68
C ASN A 52 1.17 9.88 -1.00
N TYR A 53 0.75 8.97 -0.14
CA TYR A 53 -0.47 8.18 -0.32
C TYR A 53 -1.73 8.88 0.22
N ASP A 54 -1.74 10.23 0.21
CA ASP A 54 -2.84 11.06 0.71
C ASP A 54 -3.85 11.34 -0.43
N TYR A 55 -4.54 10.28 -0.86
CA TYR A 55 -5.43 10.29 -2.02
C TYR A 55 -6.52 11.37 -1.95
N LEU A 56 -7.06 11.65 -0.76
CA LEU A 56 -8.14 12.63 -0.58
C LEU A 56 -7.66 14.00 -0.08
N GLY A 57 -6.36 14.17 0.14
CA GLY A 57 -5.79 15.43 0.57
C GLY A 57 -6.16 15.81 2.01
N LEU A 58 -6.26 14.82 2.89
CA LEU A 58 -6.79 14.97 4.25
C LEU A 58 -5.69 15.20 5.30
N SER A 59 -4.42 14.90 5.00
CA SER A 59 -3.29 15.02 5.95
C SER A 59 -3.13 16.41 6.57
N SER A 60 -3.52 17.46 5.84
CA SER A 60 -3.42 18.84 6.32
C SER A 60 -4.77 19.45 6.71
N HIS A 61 -5.86 18.68 6.67
CA HIS A 61 -7.21 19.18 6.89
C HIS A 61 -7.40 19.72 8.32
N PRO A 62 -8.00 20.91 8.51
CA PRO A 62 -8.16 21.51 9.84
C PRO A 62 -8.90 20.62 10.84
N ALA A 63 -9.95 19.91 10.40
CA ALA A 63 -10.71 19.02 11.28
C ALA A 63 -9.90 17.80 11.74
N VAL A 64 -9.03 17.24 10.88
CA VAL A 64 -8.13 16.13 11.24
C VAL A 64 -7.12 16.60 12.29
N LYS A 65 -6.52 17.77 12.08
CA LYS A 65 -5.60 18.40 13.05
C LYS A 65 -6.28 18.68 14.38
N SER A 66 -7.49 19.25 14.34
CA SER A 66 -8.27 19.57 15.54
C SER A 66 -8.63 18.32 16.35
N ALA A 67 -9.04 17.23 15.69
CA ALA A 67 -9.33 15.96 16.35
C ALA A 67 -8.07 15.36 17.02
N ALA A 68 -6.94 15.38 16.32
CA ALA A 68 -5.66 14.93 16.85
C ALA A 68 -5.22 15.75 18.08
N SER A 69 -5.31 17.08 18.01
CA SER A 69 -4.99 17.97 19.12
C SER A 69 -5.91 17.76 20.32
N GLY A 70 -7.22 17.62 20.11
CA GLY A 70 -8.16 17.34 21.20
C GLY A 70 -7.87 16.01 21.91
N ALA A 71 -7.51 14.98 21.14
CA ALA A 71 -7.09 13.69 21.70
C ALA A 71 -5.76 13.78 22.45
N LEU A 72 -4.82 14.61 21.99
CA LEU A 72 -3.56 14.86 22.70
C LEU A 72 -3.81 15.45 24.09
N GLU A 73 -4.65 16.48 24.19
CA GLU A 73 -4.99 17.12 25.47
C GLU A 73 -5.73 16.16 26.42
N THR A 74 -6.58 15.28 25.87
CA THR A 74 -7.43 14.40 26.69
C THR A 74 -6.73 13.10 27.11
N PHE A 75 -5.99 12.47 26.20
CA PHE A 75 -5.47 11.10 26.38
C PHE A 75 -3.95 11.03 26.39
N GLY A 76 -3.26 12.13 26.11
CA GLY A 76 -1.82 12.14 25.86
C GLY A 76 -1.43 11.49 24.53
N VAL A 77 -0.14 11.32 24.31
CA VAL A 77 0.41 10.90 23.00
C VAL A 77 0.17 9.42 22.69
N GLY A 78 0.26 8.53 23.69
CA GLY A 78 0.37 7.09 23.45
C GLY A 78 -0.62 6.24 24.23
N ALA A 79 -0.81 5.00 23.79
CA ALA A 79 -1.57 3.99 24.53
C ALA A 79 -0.81 3.46 25.77
N LEU A 80 0.53 3.52 25.75
CA LEU A 80 1.45 3.17 26.84
C LEU A 80 1.40 1.72 27.36
N ALA A 81 0.61 0.84 26.74
CA ALA A 81 0.55 -0.58 27.03
C ALA A 81 -0.09 -1.33 25.85
N SER A 82 -0.08 -2.67 25.88
CA SER A 82 -0.94 -3.45 24.98
C SER A 82 -2.41 -3.25 25.33
N ARG A 83 -3.29 -3.35 24.32
CA ARG A 83 -4.72 -3.05 24.52
C ARG A 83 -5.37 -3.97 25.54
N LEU A 84 -4.96 -5.24 25.57
CA LEU A 84 -5.52 -6.26 26.47
C LEU A 84 -5.36 -5.91 27.95
N VAL A 85 -4.26 -5.27 28.35
CA VAL A 85 -3.90 -5.10 29.78
C VAL A 85 -3.93 -3.66 30.30
N GLY A 86 -4.08 -2.66 29.43
CA GLY A 86 -4.12 -1.25 29.86
C GLY A 86 -3.99 -0.21 28.76
N GLY A 87 -3.71 -0.63 27.53
CA GLY A 87 -3.56 0.24 26.37
C GLY A 87 -4.86 0.59 25.65
N GLN A 88 -5.99 0.02 26.07
CA GLN A 88 -7.29 0.32 25.48
C GLN A 88 -7.70 1.77 25.76
N ARG A 89 -8.20 2.46 24.73
CA ARG A 89 -8.81 3.79 24.83
C ARG A 89 -10.20 3.73 24.20
N SER A 90 -11.12 4.55 24.69
CA SER A 90 -12.51 4.62 24.17
C SER A 90 -12.54 4.86 22.66
N LEU A 91 -11.63 5.69 22.15
CA LEU A 91 -11.48 6.03 20.74
C LEU A 91 -11.16 4.82 19.83
N HIS A 92 -10.55 3.75 20.35
CA HIS A 92 -10.26 2.56 19.55
C HIS A 92 -11.54 1.87 19.09
N HIS A 93 -12.51 1.69 19.99
CA HIS A 93 -13.77 1.04 19.64
C HIS A 93 -14.62 1.89 18.71
N ILE A 94 -14.65 3.22 18.92
CA ILE A 94 -15.36 4.14 18.02
C ILE A 94 -14.81 4.02 16.59
N LEU A 95 -13.48 4.07 16.44
CA LEU A 95 -12.84 3.92 15.14
C LEU A 95 -13.10 2.53 14.53
N GLU A 96 -13.05 1.46 15.33
CA GLU A 96 -13.34 0.10 14.87
C GLU A 96 -14.78 -0.06 14.35
N ASP A 97 -15.76 0.46 15.09
CA ASP A 97 -17.16 0.41 14.71
C ASP A 97 -17.42 1.22 13.43
N ASP A 98 -16.81 2.39 13.31
CA ASP A 98 -16.97 3.25 12.14
C ASP A 98 -16.29 2.64 10.90
N LEU A 99 -15.11 2.02 11.05
CA LEU A 99 -14.46 1.26 9.98
C LEU A 99 -15.32 0.07 9.53
N ALA A 100 -15.84 -0.71 10.47
CA ALA A 100 -16.68 -1.86 10.16
C ALA A 100 -17.95 -1.44 9.39
N LYS A 101 -18.63 -0.39 9.86
CA LYS A 101 -19.80 0.20 9.18
C LYS A 101 -19.47 0.71 7.79
N PHE A 102 -18.38 1.46 7.64
CA PHE A 102 -17.99 2.05 6.36
C PHE A 102 -17.69 0.97 5.31
N ILE A 103 -16.94 -0.06 5.69
CA ILE A 103 -16.56 -1.16 4.79
C ILE A 103 -17.73 -2.12 4.54
N GLY A 104 -18.71 -2.17 5.46
CA GLY A 104 -19.85 -3.09 5.37
C GLY A 104 -19.56 -4.47 5.98
N THR A 105 -18.64 -4.55 6.94
CA THR A 105 -18.30 -5.79 7.67
C THR A 105 -18.93 -5.78 9.07
N GLN A 106 -18.86 -6.91 9.78
CA GLN A 106 -19.50 -7.04 11.09
C GLN A 106 -18.69 -6.43 12.24
N SER A 107 -17.36 -6.46 12.14
CA SER A 107 -16.46 -5.93 13.15
C SER A 107 -15.09 -5.61 12.56
N ALA A 108 -14.33 -4.76 13.25
CA ALA A 108 -12.95 -4.47 12.92
C ALA A 108 -12.04 -4.44 14.17
N LEU A 109 -10.75 -4.62 13.94
CA LEU A 109 -9.69 -4.56 14.93
C LEU A 109 -8.56 -3.68 14.42
N THR A 110 -8.23 -2.62 15.14
CA THR A 110 -7.14 -1.70 14.78
C THR A 110 -5.80 -2.11 15.40
N LEU A 111 -4.73 -1.97 14.61
CA LEU A 111 -3.35 -2.29 14.94
C LEU A 111 -2.42 -1.11 14.64
N VAL A 112 -1.21 -1.14 15.20
CA VAL A 112 -0.21 -0.07 15.05
C VAL A 112 0.42 0.01 13.66
N SER A 113 0.16 -0.94 12.76
CA SER A 113 0.69 -0.94 11.39
C SER A 113 -0.15 -1.81 10.44
N GLY A 114 -0.42 -1.30 9.23
CA GLY A 114 -1.02 -2.09 8.15
C GLY A 114 -0.12 -3.21 7.65
N TYR A 115 1.20 -3.01 7.69
CA TYR A 115 2.17 -4.08 7.41
C TYR A 115 2.04 -5.20 8.44
N LEU A 116 2.00 -4.85 9.73
CA LEU A 116 1.86 -5.83 10.80
C LEU A 116 0.51 -6.53 10.74
N ALA A 117 -0.57 -5.83 10.37
CA ALA A 117 -1.90 -6.42 10.21
C ALA A 117 -1.87 -7.62 9.26
N ASN A 118 -1.26 -7.50 8.08
CA ASN A 118 -1.05 -8.63 7.18
C ASN A 118 -0.17 -9.73 7.81
N VAL A 119 1.03 -9.36 8.27
CA VAL A 119 2.02 -10.34 8.76
C VAL A 119 1.45 -11.20 9.89
N THR A 120 0.84 -10.56 10.89
CA THR A 120 0.33 -11.28 12.07
C THR A 120 -0.97 -12.00 11.79
N THR A 121 -1.80 -11.54 10.85
CA THR A 121 -3.07 -12.20 10.50
C THR A 121 -2.79 -13.51 9.79
N ILE A 122 -1.95 -13.48 8.76
CA ILE A 122 -1.62 -14.64 7.94
C ILE A 122 -0.92 -15.72 8.79
N SER A 123 0.10 -15.33 9.57
CA SER A 123 0.87 -16.30 10.37
C SER A 123 0.09 -16.88 11.55
N HIS A 124 -0.93 -16.17 12.06
CA HIS A 124 -1.78 -16.65 13.14
C HIS A 124 -2.92 -17.56 12.67
N LEU A 125 -3.44 -17.34 11.46
CA LEU A 125 -4.56 -18.11 10.91
C LEU A 125 -4.16 -19.50 10.41
N LEU A 126 -2.98 -19.63 9.80
CA LEU A 126 -2.64 -20.79 8.98
C LEU A 126 -1.55 -21.64 9.62
N GLY A 127 -1.85 -22.93 9.83
CA GLY A 127 -0.95 -23.91 10.41
C GLY A 127 -0.33 -24.87 9.38
N SER A 128 0.40 -25.87 9.86
CA SER A 128 1.13 -26.85 9.04
C SER A 128 0.27 -27.76 8.15
N ARG A 129 -1.05 -27.75 8.32
CA ARG A 129 -2.01 -28.53 7.52
C ARG A 129 -2.80 -27.65 6.54
N ASP A 130 -2.46 -26.37 6.45
CA ASP A 130 -3.17 -25.40 5.64
C ASP A 130 -2.28 -24.91 4.49
N ALA A 131 -2.89 -24.26 3.50
CA ALA A 131 -2.17 -23.59 2.42
C ALA A 131 -2.63 -22.15 2.21
N LEU A 132 -1.68 -21.32 1.74
CA LEU A 132 -1.87 -19.93 1.40
C LEU A 132 -1.57 -19.73 -0.08
N PHE A 133 -2.56 -19.23 -0.83
CA PHE A 133 -2.41 -18.87 -2.24
C PHE A 133 -2.28 -17.35 -2.35
N ILE A 134 -1.16 -16.88 -2.89
CA ILE A 134 -0.89 -15.43 -3.03
C ILE A 134 -0.57 -15.09 -4.48
N ASP A 135 -0.99 -13.91 -4.90
CA ASP A 135 -0.62 -13.32 -6.18
C ASP A 135 0.90 -13.05 -6.22
N GLU A 136 1.59 -13.29 -7.33
CA GLU A 136 3.04 -13.07 -7.46
C GLU A 136 3.50 -11.62 -7.27
N LEU A 137 2.58 -10.65 -7.38
CA LEU A 137 2.81 -9.24 -7.12
C LEU A 137 2.33 -8.79 -5.72
N SER A 138 1.89 -9.72 -4.88
CA SER A 138 1.46 -9.43 -3.51
C SER A 138 2.47 -8.58 -2.74
N HIS A 139 1.96 -7.61 -1.99
CA HIS A 139 2.74 -6.70 -1.17
C HIS A 139 3.64 -7.46 -0.20
N ASN A 140 4.81 -6.89 0.10
CA ASN A 140 5.81 -7.56 0.92
C ASN A 140 5.29 -7.97 2.32
N SER A 141 4.28 -7.28 2.87
CA SER A 141 3.66 -7.70 4.13
C SER A 141 2.92 -9.04 4.03
N ILE A 142 2.26 -9.32 2.89
CA ILE A 142 1.61 -10.60 2.62
C ILE A 142 2.68 -11.67 2.47
N VAL A 143 3.71 -11.41 1.65
CA VAL A 143 4.85 -12.33 1.45
C VAL A 143 5.58 -12.63 2.77
N SER A 144 5.73 -11.64 3.64
CA SER A 144 6.39 -11.82 4.95
C SER A 144 5.52 -12.56 5.94
N GLY A 145 4.20 -12.35 5.90
CA GLY A 145 3.22 -13.15 6.64
C GLY A 145 3.25 -14.62 6.19
N ALA A 146 3.28 -14.86 4.88
CA ALA A 146 3.42 -16.18 4.29
C ALA A 146 4.70 -16.90 4.76
N LYS A 147 5.85 -16.21 4.74
CA LYS A 147 7.13 -16.75 5.24
C LYS A 147 7.15 -17.02 6.74
N SER A 148 6.33 -16.30 7.50
CA SER A 148 6.21 -16.44 8.95
C SER A 148 5.16 -17.48 9.36
N ALA A 149 4.24 -17.83 8.45
CA ALA A 149 3.30 -18.92 8.62
C ALA A 149 3.99 -20.28 8.46
N VAL A 150 3.42 -21.32 9.06
CA VAL A 150 3.88 -22.71 8.88
C VAL A 150 3.25 -23.35 7.65
N ALA A 151 2.15 -22.78 7.16
CA ALA A 151 1.42 -23.23 5.98
C ALA A 151 2.26 -23.20 4.70
N GLU A 152 1.94 -24.11 3.76
CA GLU A 152 2.55 -24.07 2.43
C GLU A 152 2.08 -22.80 1.69
N THR A 153 3.03 -22.07 1.11
CA THR A 153 2.72 -20.90 0.27
C THR A 153 2.81 -21.30 -1.20
N ILE A 154 1.72 -21.08 -1.93
CA ILE A 154 1.58 -21.34 -3.36
C ILE A 154 1.38 -19.99 -4.06
N ILE A 155 2.17 -19.73 -5.10
CA ILE A 155 2.12 -18.47 -5.84
C ILE A 155 1.37 -18.73 -7.15
N PHE A 156 0.34 -17.93 -7.42
CA PHE A 156 -0.31 -17.89 -8.74
C PHE A 156 0.14 -16.66 -9.53
N ARG A 157 -0.03 -16.71 -10.86
CA ARG A 157 0.42 -15.64 -11.75
C ARG A 157 -0.49 -14.43 -11.56
N HIS A 158 0.07 -13.24 -11.69
CA HIS A 158 -0.62 -12.00 -11.37
C HIS A 158 -1.93 -11.87 -12.13
N ASN A 159 -3.04 -11.69 -11.40
CA ASN A 159 -4.39 -11.60 -11.96
C ASN A 159 -4.81 -12.76 -12.91
N ASP A 160 -4.09 -13.89 -12.89
CA ASP A 160 -4.39 -15.09 -13.68
C ASP A 160 -5.20 -16.08 -12.82
N PHE A 161 -6.51 -15.87 -12.80
CA PHE A 161 -7.42 -16.67 -11.97
C PHE A 161 -7.73 -18.05 -12.55
N ASP A 162 -7.42 -18.29 -13.82
CA ASP A 162 -7.44 -19.65 -14.39
C ASP A 162 -6.26 -20.47 -13.87
N HIS A 163 -5.09 -19.85 -13.69
CA HIS A 163 -3.95 -20.48 -13.02
C HIS A 163 -4.25 -20.76 -11.54
N LEU A 164 -4.86 -19.82 -10.83
CA LEU A 164 -5.30 -20.03 -9.45
C LEU A 164 -6.29 -21.21 -9.35
N ASP A 165 -7.33 -21.23 -10.19
CA ASP A 165 -8.32 -22.31 -10.21
C ASP A 165 -7.68 -23.67 -10.54
N PHE A 166 -6.77 -23.70 -11.52
CA PHE A 166 -5.97 -24.90 -11.83
C PHE A 166 -5.17 -25.39 -10.61
N LEU A 167 -4.42 -24.52 -9.94
CA LEU A 167 -3.61 -24.89 -8.78
C LEU A 167 -4.47 -25.40 -7.61
N LEU A 168 -5.66 -24.80 -7.41
CA LEU A 168 -6.61 -25.25 -6.40
C LEU A 168 -7.18 -26.63 -6.75
N ARG A 169 -7.59 -26.89 -7.99
CA ARG A 169 -8.07 -28.23 -8.41
C ARG A 169 -7.03 -29.32 -8.14
N GLU A 170 -5.76 -29.04 -8.41
CA GLU A 170 -4.68 -30.01 -8.23
C GLU A 170 -4.32 -30.26 -6.76
N ARG A 171 -4.44 -29.24 -5.90
CA ARG A 171 -3.83 -29.29 -4.56
C ARG A 171 -4.80 -29.15 -3.39
N ARG A 172 -6.03 -28.67 -3.60
CA ARG A 172 -6.97 -28.31 -2.52
C ARG A 172 -7.20 -29.44 -1.52
N GLU A 173 -7.35 -30.67 -2.00
CA GLU A 173 -7.59 -31.86 -1.17
C GLU A 173 -6.40 -32.25 -0.27
N SER A 174 -5.20 -31.71 -0.53
CA SER A 174 -4.01 -31.95 0.29
C SER A 174 -4.00 -31.14 1.58
N TYR A 175 -4.89 -30.15 1.73
CA TYR A 175 -4.90 -29.22 2.85
C TYR A 175 -6.23 -29.23 3.59
N ARG A 176 -6.16 -29.03 4.90
CA ARG A 176 -7.33 -28.88 5.76
C ARG A 176 -8.07 -27.59 5.42
N ASN A 177 -7.37 -26.46 5.45
CA ASN A 177 -7.89 -25.15 5.09
C ASN A 177 -7.03 -24.50 4.00
N VAL A 178 -7.66 -23.67 3.19
CA VAL A 178 -6.99 -22.87 2.16
C VAL A 178 -7.44 -21.42 2.28
N MET A 179 -6.48 -20.50 2.22
CA MET A 179 -6.72 -19.06 2.13
C MET A 179 -6.16 -18.54 0.82
N ILE A 180 -6.95 -17.75 0.10
CA ILE A 180 -6.54 -16.97 -1.07
C ILE A 180 -6.34 -15.52 -0.60
N VAL A 181 -5.23 -14.90 -0.98
CA VAL A 181 -4.95 -13.48 -0.70
C VAL A 181 -4.69 -12.74 -2.00
N ALA A 182 -5.39 -11.62 -2.18
CA ALA A 182 -5.20 -10.68 -3.28
C ALA A 182 -5.26 -9.22 -2.78
N GLU A 183 -4.74 -8.29 -3.56
CA GLU A 183 -4.84 -6.85 -3.27
C GLU A 183 -6.06 -6.23 -3.97
N GLY A 184 -6.72 -5.30 -3.30
CA GLY A 184 -7.83 -4.53 -3.83
C GLY A 184 -7.40 -3.61 -4.99
N LEU A 185 -6.29 -2.91 -4.77
CA LEU A 185 -5.60 -2.07 -5.74
C LEU A 185 -4.10 -2.32 -5.60
N TYR A 186 -3.50 -2.95 -6.60
CA TYR A 186 -2.08 -3.29 -6.56
C TYR A 186 -1.23 -2.05 -6.63
N SER A 187 -0.29 -1.94 -5.69
CA SER A 187 0.44 -0.70 -5.49
C SER A 187 1.34 -0.32 -6.68
N MET A 188 1.90 -1.28 -7.41
CA MET A 188 2.92 -1.01 -8.42
C MET A 188 2.37 -0.62 -9.79
N ASP A 189 1.32 -1.32 -10.24
CA ASP A 189 0.75 -1.19 -11.58
C ASP A 189 -0.58 -0.41 -11.59
N GLY A 190 -1.17 -0.18 -10.41
CA GLY A 190 -2.43 0.54 -10.27
C GLY A 190 -3.63 -0.21 -10.83
N ASP A 191 -3.51 -1.51 -11.05
CA ASP A 191 -4.58 -2.41 -11.46
C ASP A 191 -5.27 -3.06 -10.26
N ILE A 192 -6.33 -3.83 -10.53
CA ILE A 192 -7.24 -4.36 -9.51
C ILE A 192 -7.50 -5.84 -9.76
N ALA A 193 -7.85 -6.58 -8.71
CA ALA A 193 -8.31 -7.95 -8.84
C ALA A 193 -9.76 -8.03 -9.38
N ASP A 194 -10.06 -9.00 -10.25
CA ASP A 194 -11.44 -9.39 -10.58
C ASP A 194 -12.06 -10.14 -9.38
N LEU A 195 -12.63 -9.36 -8.47
CA LEU A 195 -13.21 -9.86 -7.23
C LEU A 195 -14.39 -10.83 -7.46
N PRO A 196 -15.35 -10.59 -8.38
CA PRO A 196 -16.38 -11.56 -8.69
C PRO A 196 -15.82 -12.95 -9.01
N ARG A 197 -14.79 -13.02 -9.86
CA ARG A 197 -14.15 -14.29 -10.22
C ARG A 197 -13.43 -14.93 -9.02
N LEU A 198 -12.73 -14.16 -8.20
CA LEU A 198 -12.11 -14.68 -6.97
C LEU A 198 -13.14 -15.29 -6.01
N VAL A 199 -14.30 -14.65 -5.87
CA VAL A 199 -15.36 -15.17 -5.00
C VAL A 199 -15.97 -16.46 -5.56
N GLU A 200 -16.17 -16.57 -6.88
CA GLU A 200 -16.59 -17.84 -7.49
C GLU A 200 -15.59 -18.97 -7.23
N ILE A 201 -14.30 -18.69 -7.39
CA ILE A 201 -13.21 -19.66 -7.15
C ILE A 201 -13.20 -20.08 -5.68
N LYS A 202 -13.26 -19.12 -4.74
CA LYS A 202 -13.22 -19.45 -3.31
C LYS A 202 -14.40 -20.36 -2.94
N GLU A 203 -15.60 -20.07 -3.47
CA GLU A 203 -16.83 -20.80 -3.14
C GLU A 203 -16.78 -22.20 -3.74
N SER A 204 -16.31 -22.34 -4.98
CA SER A 204 -16.16 -23.63 -5.67
C SER A 204 -15.15 -24.55 -4.98
N HIS A 205 -14.11 -23.99 -4.37
CA HIS A 205 -13.04 -24.75 -3.71
C HIS A 205 -13.15 -24.80 -2.19
N ASN A 206 -14.23 -24.26 -1.60
CA ASN A 206 -14.39 -24.12 -0.15
C ASN A 206 -13.11 -23.55 0.52
N ALA A 207 -12.65 -22.42 -0.02
CA ALA A 207 -11.50 -21.66 0.44
C ALA A 207 -11.94 -20.35 1.10
N TRP A 208 -11.09 -19.82 1.96
CA TRP A 208 -11.25 -18.49 2.54
C TRP A 208 -10.64 -17.43 1.61
N LEU A 209 -11.17 -16.22 1.68
CA LEU A 209 -10.65 -15.09 0.92
C LEU A 209 -10.31 -13.91 1.82
N MET A 210 -9.08 -13.43 1.68
CA MET A 210 -8.60 -12.21 2.31
C MET A 210 -8.21 -11.18 1.25
N ILE A 211 -8.74 -9.96 1.37
CA ILE A 211 -8.42 -8.84 0.47
C ILE A 211 -7.65 -7.78 1.24
N ASP A 212 -6.50 -7.35 0.70
CA ASP A 212 -5.79 -6.16 1.19
C ASP A 212 -6.33 -4.91 0.50
N GLU A 213 -7.12 -4.14 1.22
CA GLU A 213 -7.79 -2.92 0.77
C GLU A 213 -6.93 -1.65 1.01
N ALA A 214 -5.62 -1.79 1.24
CA ALA A 214 -4.79 -0.68 1.71
C ALA A 214 -4.66 0.47 0.70
N HIS A 215 -4.79 0.24 -0.61
CA HIS A 215 -4.76 1.28 -1.64
C HIS A 215 -6.14 1.62 -2.22
N SER A 216 -7.13 0.76 -2.01
CA SER A 216 -8.45 0.87 -2.62
C SER A 216 -9.45 1.66 -1.78
N ILE A 217 -9.35 1.64 -0.44
CA ILE A 217 -10.21 2.48 0.41
C ILE A 217 -9.94 3.96 0.16
N GLY A 218 -10.99 4.70 -0.13
CA GLY A 218 -10.98 6.11 -0.55
C GLY A 218 -10.56 6.33 -1.99
N VAL A 219 -10.51 5.27 -2.81
CA VAL A 219 -10.11 5.34 -4.23
C VAL A 219 -11.13 4.60 -5.09
N LEU A 220 -11.42 3.34 -4.77
CA LEU A 220 -12.34 2.48 -5.51
C LEU A 220 -13.75 2.49 -4.92
N GLY A 221 -14.75 2.35 -5.80
CA GLY A 221 -16.17 2.33 -5.44
C GLY A 221 -16.77 3.73 -5.34
N ALA A 222 -18.07 3.88 -5.61
CA ALA A 222 -18.73 5.19 -5.73
C ALA A 222 -18.50 6.09 -4.50
N GLU A 223 -18.51 5.52 -3.30
CA GLU A 223 -18.28 6.18 -2.02
C GLU A 223 -16.89 5.92 -1.42
N GLY A 224 -16.02 5.20 -2.14
CA GLY A 224 -14.64 4.94 -1.71
C GLY A 224 -14.52 3.77 -0.74
N ARG A 225 -15.46 2.82 -0.71
CA ARG A 225 -15.45 1.70 0.25
C ARG A 225 -14.49 0.58 -0.12
N GLY A 226 -13.86 0.65 -1.29
CA GLY A 226 -12.85 -0.31 -1.73
C GLY A 226 -13.32 -1.22 -2.87
N LEU A 227 -12.62 -2.34 -3.06
CA LEU A 227 -12.82 -3.22 -4.23
C LEU A 227 -14.21 -3.86 -4.24
N CYS A 228 -14.76 -4.21 -3.07
CA CYS A 228 -16.11 -4.78 -2.97
C CYS A 228 -17.19 -3.86 -3.56
N GLU A 229 -17.18 -2.58 -3.21
CA GLU A 229 -18.12 -1.60 -3.75
C GLU A 229 -17.89 -1.39 -5.25
N TYR A 230 -16.62 -1.29 -5.67
CA TYR A 230 -16.27 -1.13 -7.08
C TYR A 230 -16.80 -2.26 -7.96
N CYS A 231 -16.70 -3.50 -7.50
CA CYS A 231 -17.16 -4.68 -8.23
C CYS A 231 -18.62 -5.07 -7.96
N GLY A 232 -19.34 -4.35 -7.10
CA GLY A 232 -20.71 -4.70 -6.70
C GLY A 232 -20.81 -6.03 -5.94
N VAL A 233 -19.75 -6.41 -5.21
CA VAL A 233 -19.69 -7.64 -4.40
C VAL A 233 -20.04 -7.30 -2.96
N ASP A 234 -20.93 -8.08 -2.35
CA ASP A 234 -21.25 -7.96 -0.92
C ASP A 234 -19.99 -8.21 -0.07
N PRO A 235 -19.54 -7.25 0.76
CA PRO A 235 -18.42 -7.41 1.68
C PRO A 235 -18.52 -8.64 2.59
N GLN A 236 -19.73 -9.11 2.91
CA GLN A 236 -19.95 -10.31 3.73
C GLN A 236 -19.49 -11.61 3.05
N ARG A 237 -19.28 -11.59 1.73
CA ARG A 237 -18.68 -12.70 0.97
C ARG A 237 -17.16 -12.76 1.10
N ILE A 238 -16.52 -11.78 1.75
CA ILE A 238 -15.07 -11.78 2.01
C ILE A 238 -14.85 -12.18 3.47
N ASP A 239 -13.94 -13.12 3.72
CA ASP A 239 -13.75 -13.64 5.08
C ASP A 239 -12.97 -12.64 5.95
N LEU A 240 -11.97 -11.99 5.37
CA LEU A 240 -11.17 -10.95 6.00
C LEU A 240 -10.78 -9.84 5.03
N MET A 241 -10.82 -8.60 5.51
CA MET A 241 -10.24 -7.46 4.81
C MET A 241 -9.17 -6.86 5.69
N VAL A 242 -7.99 -6.61 5.13
CA VAL A 242 -6.93 -5.86 5.80
C VAL A 242 -6.81 -4.51 5.15
N GLY A 243 -6.63 -3.47 5.94
CA GLY A 243 -6.39 -2.13 5.42
C GLY A 243 -5.39 -1.35 6.25
N THR A 244 -5.16 -0.11 5.84
CA THR A 244 -4.21 0.80 6.47
C THR A 244 -4.87 2.12 6.86
N LEU A 245 -4.41 2.70 7.96
CA LEU A 245 -4.76 4.06 8.36
C LEU A 245 -3.78 5.09 7.77
N SER A 246 -2.68 4.63 7.17
CA SER A 246 -1.53 5.46 6.78
C SER A 246 -1.61 6.11 5.40
N LYS A 247 -2.73 5.94 4.68
CA LYS A 247 -2.91 6.44 3.31
C LYS A 247 -4.07 7.44 3.28
N THR A 248 -5.20 7.08 2.68
CA THR A 248 -6.43 7.87 2.63
C THR A 248 -6.83 8.44 3.99
N LEU A 249 -6.71 7.65 5.05
CA LEU A 249 -7.10 8.04 6.41
C LEU A 249 -6.07 8.93 7.13
N ALA A 250 -5.05 9.38 6.41
CA ALA A 250 -4.16 10.48 6.80
C ALA A 250 -3.55 10.33 8.21
N SER A 251 -3.26 9.10 8.61
CA SER A 251 -2.85 8.75 9.97
C SER A 251 -1.73 7.71 9.95
N CYS A 252 -1.68 6.80 10.91
CA CYS A 252 -0.74 5.67 10.96
C CYS A 252 -1.43 4.48 11.62
N GLY A 253 -1.09 3.26 11.22
CA GLY A 253 -1.73 2.04 11.72
C GLY A 253 -2.36 1.20 10.62
N GLY A 254 -3.05 0.15 11.03
CA GLY A 254 -3.80 -0.74 10.15
C GLY A 254 -5.02 -1.30 10.84
N PHE A 255 -5.81 -2.06 10.11
CA PHE A 255 -6.95 -2.76 10.68
C PHE A 255 -7.21 -4.08 9.97
N ILE A 256 -7.93 -4.95 10.66
CA ILE A 256 -8.50 -6.18 10.13
C ILE A 256 -10.00 -6.06 10.31
N ALA A 257 -10.78 -6.32 9.27
CA ALA A 257 -12.23 -6.24 9.27
C ALA A 257 -12.82 -7.55 8.75
N GLY A 258 -13.98 -7.97 9.25
CA GLY A 258 -14.59 -9.23 8.84
C GLY A 258 -15.73 -9.67 9.75
N LYS A 259 -15.92 -10.99 9.86
CA LYS A 259 -16.95 -11.60 10.71
C LYS A 259 -16.66 -11.34 12.19
N ALA A 260 -17.70 -11.01 12.97
CA ALA A 260 -17.55 -10.61 14.37
C ALA A 260 -16.85 -11.68 15.23
N ALA A 261 -17.22 -12.96 15.04
CA ALA A 261 -16.61 -14.06 15.77
C ALA A 261 -15.10 -14.22 15.49
N VAL A 262 -14.66 -13.94 14.26
CA VAL A 262 -13.24 -14.02 13.88
C VAL A 262 -12.45 -12.87 14.50
N ILE A 263 -12.99 -11.65 14.40
CA ILE A 263 -12.38 -10.46 15.00
C ILE A 263 -12.29 -10.59 16.52
N GLU A 264 -13.33 -11.12 17.16
CA GLU A 264 -13.34 -11.33 18.61
C GLU A 264 -12.29 -12.36 19.04
N TRP A 265 -12.17 -13.48 18.32
CA TRP A 265 -11.09 -14.43 18.57
C TRP A 265 -9.70 -13.78 18.42
N MET A 266 -9.48 -12.99 17.37
CA MET A 266 -8.22 -12.28 17.14
C MET A 266 -7.92 -11.25 18.24
N ARG A 267 -8.93 -10.58 18.80
CA ARG A 267 -8.76 -9.61 19.90
C ARG A 267 -8.05 -10.21 21.12
N TYR A 268 -8.21 -11.51 21.36
CA TYR A 268 -7.58 -12.21 22.48
C TYR A 268 -6.35 -13.06 22.13
N THR A 269 -6.12 -13.33 20.84
CA THR A 269 -5.14 -14.34 20.42
C THR A 269 -4.12 -13.84 19.42
N LEU A 270 -4.39 -12.77 18.68
CA LEU A 270 -3.56 -12.29 17.58
C LEU A 270 -2.23 -11.71 18.13
N PRO A 271 -1.06 -12.33 17.86
CA PRO A 271 0.18 -11.96 18.55
C PRO A 271 0.61 -10.51 18.32
N GLY A 272 0.53 -10.02 17.07
CA GLY A 272 0.83 -8.64 16.71
C GLY A 272 -0.13 -7.60 17.28
N PHE A 273 -1.23 -8.04 17.92
CA PHE A 273 -2.14 -7.20 18.68
C PHE A 273 -1.92 -7.35 20.20
N VAL A 274 -1.89 -8.58 20.70
CA VAL A 274 -1.82 -8.90 22.14
C VAL A 274 -0.48 -8.50 22.75
N TYR A 275 0.62 -8.74 22.02
CA TYR A 275 1.99 -8.48 22.49
C TYR A 275 2.58 -7.18 21.93
N SER A 276 1.77 -6.36 21.28
CA SER A 276 2.14 -5.03 20.81
C SER A 276 1.46 -3.95 21.65
N VAL A 277 2.02 -2.75 21.67
CA VAL A 277 1.34 -1.57 22.21
C VAL A 277 0.09 -1.24 21.40
N GLY A 278 -0.89 -0.59 22.04
CA GLY A 278 -2.07 -0.08 21.37
C GLY A 278 -1.80 1.11 20.45
N LEU A 279 -2.69 1.33 19.48
CA LEU A 279 -2.64 2.49 18.60
C LEU A 279 -2.71 3.79 19.42
N SER A 280 -1.92 4.80 19.04
CA SER A 280 -1.97 6.11 19.71
C SER A 280 -3.39 6.71 19.64
N PRO A 281 -3.93 7.29 20.74
CA PRO A 281 -5.23 7.94 20.71
C PRO A 281 -5.25 9.18 19.78
N VAL A 282 -4.12 9.90 19.64
CA VAL A 282 -3.96 11.03 18.72
C VAL A 282 -4.16 10.58 17.27
N ILE A 283 -3.47 9.49 16.92
CA ILE A 283 -3.51 8.88 15.58
C ILE A 283 -4.89 8.25 15.30
N SER A 284 -5.51 7.64 16.31
CA SER A 284 -6.87 7.11 16.22
C SER A 284 -7.90 8.21 15.93
N ALA A 285 -7.78 9.36 16.61
CA ALA A 285 -8.68 10.49 16.41
C ALA A 285 -8.50 11.15 15.03
N ALA A 286 -7.25 11.27 14.56
CA ALA A 286 -6.97 11.73 13.20
C ALA A 286 -7.62 10.82 12.14
N ALA A 287 -7.48 9.49 12.30
CA ALA A 287 -8.07 8.52 11.38
C ALA A 287 -9.60 8.55 11.39
N ALA A 288 -10.21 8.68 12.57
CA ALA A 288 -11.67 8.79 12.71
C ALA A 288 -12.21 10.06 12.02
N ALA A 289 -11.54 11.21 12.20
CA ALA A 289 -11.90 12.44 11.53
C ALA A 289 -11.73 12.34 10.00
N ALA A 290 -10.66 11.72 9.52
CA ALA A 290 -10.44 11.49 8.09
C ALA A 290 -11.52 10.57 7.49
N LEU A 291 -11.89 9.50 8.20
CA LEU A 291 -12.97 8.59 7.80
C LEU A 291 -14.32 9.30 7.72
N GLN A 292 -14.62 10.20 8.66
CA GLN A 292 -15.84 11.01 8.62
C GLN A 292 -15.84 11.97 7.42
N LEU A 293 -14.73 12.68 7.19
CA LEU A 293 -14.59 13.61 6.07
C LEU A 293 -14.70 12.92 4.72
N MET A 294 -14.14 11.73 4.57
CA MET A 294 -14.28 10.94 3.34
C MET A 294 -15.75 10.66 3.01
N GLN A 295 -16.58 10.41 4.03
CA GLN A 295 -18.01 10.15 3.86
C GLN A 295 -18.83 11.43 3.59
N THR A 296 -18.44 12.57 4.18
CA THR A 296 -19.22 13.81 4.06
C THR A 296 -18.75 14.73 2.92
N GLU A 297 -17.48 14.67 2.54
CA GLU A 297 -16.86 15.48 1.49
C GLU A 297 -16.60 14.64 0.23
N THR A 298 -17.67 14.05 -0.31
CA THR A 298 -17.64 13.15 -1.49
C THR A 298 -17.02 13.78 -2.73
N TRP A 299 -17.01 15.12 -2.83
CA TRP A 299 -16.35 15.86 -3.90
C TRP A 299 -14.85 15.55 -4.01
N ARG A 300 -14.19 15.12 -2.91
CA ARG A 300 -12.76 14.78 -2.91
C ARG A 300 -12.48 13.56 -3.76
N LEU A 301 -13.30 12.51 -3.63
CA LEU A 301 -13.16 11.30 -4.42
C LEU A 301 -13.41 11.57 -5.90
N GLU A 302 -14.43 12.39 -6.21
CA GLU A 302 -14.68 12.83 -7.58
C GLU A 302 -13.51 13.63 -8.16
N ARG A 303 -12.91 14.52 -7.36
CA ARG A 303 -11.73 15.29 -7.79
C ARG A 303 -10.50 14.42 -7.97
N LEU A 304 -10.26 13.45 -7.08
CA LEU A 304 -9.21 12.44 -7.23
C LEU A 304 -9.36 11.71 -8.57
N ARG A 305 -10.56 11.23 -8.88
CA ARG A 305 -10.86 10.55 -10.15
C ARG A 305 -10.47 11.44 -11.31
N LYS A 306 -11.06 12.64 -11.42
CA LYS A 306 -10.78 13.59 -12.51
C LYS A 306 -9.29 13.87 -12.68
N ASN A 307 -8.58 14.07 -11.57
CA ASN A 307 -7.13 14.29 -11.60
C ASN A 307 -6.39 13.07 -12.17
N ALA A 308 -6.78 11.86 -11.81
CA ALA A 308 -6.16 10.65 -12.30
C ALA A 308 -6.50 10.36 -13.76
N GLU A 309 -7.74 10.62 -14.20
CA GLU A 309 -8.11 10.50 -15.62
C GLU A 309 -7.31 11.48 -16.46
N LEU A 310 -7.26 12.75 -16.05
CA LEU A 310 -6.46 13.78 -16.69
C LEU A 310 -4.99 13.36 -16.79
N PHE A 311 -4.40 12.83 -15.71
CA PHE A 311 -3.02 12.37 -15.73
C PHE A 311 -2.81 11.24 -16.76
N VAL A 312 -3.67 10.21 -16.74
CA VAL A 312 -3.56 9.06 -17.64
C VAL A 312 -3.74 9.48 -19.10
N ASP A 313 -4.73 10.32 -19.38
CA ASP A 313 -5.01 10.80 -20.73
C ASP A 313 -3.84 11.60 -21.29
N LEU A 314 -3.32 12.58 -20.53
CA LEU A 314 -2.16 13.38 -20.93
C LEU A 314 -0.90 12.54 -21.10
N ALA A 315 -0.66 11.57 -20.21
CA ALA A 315 0.49 10.67 -20.31
C ALA A 315 0.43 9.86 -21.60
N ARG A 316 -0.73 9.27 -21.91
CA ARG A 316 -0.94 8.49 -23.13
C ARG A 316 -0.86 9.33 -24.40
N GLU A 317 -1.45 10.52 -24.40
CA GLU A 317 -1.32 11.50 -25.50
C GLU A 317 0.13 11.91 -25.76
N SER A 318 0.96 11.93 -24.70
CA SER A 318 2.39 12.24 -24.77
C SER A 318 3.27 11.01 -25.05
N GLY A 319 2.69 9.83 -25.28
CA GLY A 319 3.41 8.59 -25.58
C GLY A 319 4.11 7.95 -24.37
N LEU A 320 3.74 8.31 -23.15
CA LEU A 320 4.27 7.72 -21.91
C LEU A 320 3.47 6.45 -21.56
N ASP A 321 4.18 5.38 -21.18
CA ASP A 321 3.55 4.10 -20.83
C ASP A 321 3.05 4.11 -19.38
N THR A 322 1.73 4.13 -19.21
CA THR A 322 1.07 4.15 -17.91
C THR A 322 0.80 2.77 -17.30
N GLY A 323 1.16 1.68 -18.00
CA GLY A 323 0.62 0.36 -17.68
C GLY A 323 -0.92 0.35 -17.63
N PRO A 324 -1.52 -0.56 -16.84
CA PRO A 324 -2.98 -0.67 -16.75
C PRO A 324 -3.65 0.52 -16.04
N ALA A 325 -3.15 0.92 -14.86
CA ALA A 325 -3.65 2.04 -14.06
C ALA A 325 -5.19 2.09 -13.85
N ILE A 326 -5.83 0.92 -13.77
CA ILE A 326 -7.30 0.76 -13.76
C ILE A 326 -7.93 1.46 -12.54
N GLY A 327 -7.29 1.39 -11.38
CA GLY A 327 -7.81 1.93 -10.13
C GLY A 327 -7.74 3.45 -10.01
N ARG A 328 -7.09 4.14 -10.95
CA ARG A 328 -7.06 5.62 -11.07
C ARG A 328 -6.76 6.36 -9.75
N GLY A 329 -5.84 5.80 -8.94
CA GLY A 329 -5.27 6.45 -7.76
C GLY A 329 -3.75 6.31 -7.71
N VAL A 330 -3.23 5.20 -8.24
CA VAL A 330 -1.81 5.00 -8.50
C VAL A 330 -1.62 4.84 -9.99
N VAL A 331 -0.78 5.66 -10.59
CA VAL A 331 -0.48 5.61 -12.03
C VAL A 331 1.04 5.48 -12.17
N PRO A 332 1.56 4.35 -12.68
CA PRO A 332 2.98 4.25 -12.99
C PRO A 332 3.29 4.99 -14.30
N ILE A 333 4.56 5.35 -14.48
CA ILE A 333 5.16 5.57 -15.80
C ILE A 333 6.33 4.59 -15.89
N LEU A 334 6.29 3.70 -16.87
CA LEU A 334 7.28 2.65 -17.07
C LEU A 334 8.48 3.17 -17.87
N PHE A 335 9.67 2.69 -17.52
CA PHE A 335 10.94 3.06 -18.16
C PHE A 335 11.69 1.80 -18.58
N ALA A 336 12.56 1.94 -19.60
CA ALA A 336 13.33 0.82 -20.12
C ALA A 336 14.40 0.33 -19.13
N ASP A 337 15.02 1.24 -18.38
CA ASP A 337 16.06 0.91 -17.42
C ASP A 337 16.09 1.84 -16.18
N SER A 338 16.82 1.38 -15.16
CA SER A 338 16.90 2.06 -13.86
C SER A 338 17.62 3.41 -13.93
N LEU A 339 18.56 3.59 -14.87
CA LEU A 339 19.31 4.84 -15.00
C LEU A 339 18.42 5.94 -15.59
N ASP A 340 17.65 5.62 -16.63
CA ASP A 340 16.66 6.56 -17.19
C ASP A 340 15.57 6.90 -16.18
N THR A 341 15.16 5.93 -15.34
CA THR A 341 14.21 6.18 -14.24
C THR A 341 14.77 7.13 -13.18
N LEU A 342 16.03 6.94 -12.78
CA LEU A 342 16.73 7.81 -11.82
C LEU A 342 16.89 9.23 -12.37
N ASP A 343 17.26 9.34 -13.64
CA ASP A 343 17.39 10.63 -14.33
C ASP A 343 16.05 11.36 -14.42
N ALA A 344 14.98 10.67 -14.84
CA ALA A 344 13.64 11.23 -14.88
C ALA A 344 13.18 11.74 -13.50
N SER A 345 13.41 10.97 -12.43
CA SER A 345 13.12 11.39 -11.06
C SER A 345 13.88 12.66 -10.66
N ARG A 346 15.17 12.73 -10.99
CA ARG A 346 16.02 13.89 -10.71
C ARG A 346 15.56 15.12 -11.49
N HIS A 347 15.28 14.94 -12.78
CA HIS A 347 14.78 16.00 -13.65
C HIS A 347 13.48 16.61 -13.10
N LEU A 348 12.56 15.77 -12.62
CA LEU A 348 11.34 16.23 -11.96
C LEU A 348 11.65 17.02 -10.67
N MET A 349 12.55 16.50 -9.83
CA MET A 349 12.92 17.16 -8.57
C MET A 349 13.53 18.55 -8.78
N GLU A 350 14.44 18.69 -9.75
CA GLU A 350 15.06 19.96 -10.13
C GLU A 350 14.03 21.02 -10.56
N ASN A 351 12.88 20.56 -11.06
CA ASN A 351 11.75 21.38 -11.48
C ASN A 351 10.60 21.44 -10.44
N GLY A 352 10.85 21.02 -9.20
CA GLY A 352 9.92 21.16 -8.09
C GLY A 352 8.88 20.05 -7.94
N TYR A 353 9.05 18.92 -8.64
CA TYR A 353 8.18 17.75 -8.55
C TYR A 353 8.90 16.58 -7.90
N TYR A 354 8.45 16.15 -6.73
CA TYR A 354 9.02 14.99 -6.04
C TYR A 354 8.29 13.70 -6.42
N VAL A 355 9.01 12.84 -7.14
CA VAL A 355 8.56 11.50 -7.56
C VAL A 355 9.74 10.54 -7.43
N PRO A 356 9.89 9.82 -6.31
CA PRO A 356 11.03 8.95 -6.10
C PRO A 356 10.98 7.76 -7.06
N PRO A 357 12.14 7.27 -7.52
CA PRO A 357 12.21 6.20 -8.50
C PRO A 357 11.94 4.84 -7.83
N ILE A 358 11.19 3.98 -8.52
CA ILE A 358 11.03 2.58 -8.15
C ILE A 358 12.00 1.78 -9.01
N ILE A 359 13.21 1.65 -8.47
CA ILE A 359 14.29 0.84 -9.03
C ILE A 359 14.64 -0.26 -8.04
N GLN A 360 15.23 -1.33 -8.57
CA GLN A 360 15.58 -2.45 -7.73
C GLN A 360 16.96 -2.31 -7.12
N ILE A 361 16.96 -2.39 -5.80
CA ILE A 361 18.16 -2.47 -4.98
C ILE A 361 18.22 -3.93 -4.42
N GLY A 362 18.71 -4.88 -5.23
CA GLY A 362 19.19 -6.20 -4.74
C GLY A 362 18.66 -7.53 -5.32
N VAL A 363 17.62 -7.58 -6.17
CA VAL A 363 17.18 -8.78 -6.95
C VAL A 363 16.30 -8.35 -8.16
N PRO A 364 16.33 -9.00 -9.35
CA PRO A 364 15.55 -8.63 -10.54
C PRO A 364 14.01 -8.83 -10.46
N LYS A 365 13.26 -7.89 -11.05
CA LYS A 365 11.89 -7.91 -11.61
C LYS A 365 11.85 -6.74 -12.61
N ASP A 366 11.07 -6.90 -13.66
CA ASP A 366 11.58 -6.56 -14.99
C ASP A 366 11.26 -5.15 -15.50
N GLN A 367 10.77 -4.22 -14.66
CA GLN A 367 10.32 -2.90 -15.15
C GLN A 367 10.47 -1.77 -14.10
N PRO A 368 11.56 -0.98 -14.15
CA PRO A 368 11.71 0.21 -13.33
C PRO A 368 10.70 1.28 -13.74
N ARG A 369 10.27 2.09 -12.76
CA ARG A 369 9.14 3.01 -12.95
C ARG A 369 9.18 4.20 -12.02
N LEU A 370 8.49 5.27 -12.42
CA LEU A 370 8.03 6.29 -11.48
C LEU A 370 6.58 5.98 -11.10
N ARG A 371 6.24 6.11 -9.82
CA ARG A 371 4.86 5.91 -9.33
C ARG A 371 4.26 7.23 -8.90
N PHE A 372 3.16 7.60 -9.54
CA PHE A 372 2.40 8.80 -9.23
C PHE A 372 1.21 8.42 -8.37
N PHE A 373 1.20 8.89 -7.13
CA PHE A 373 0.04 8.83 -6.26
C PHE A 373 -0.78 10.09 -6.48
N ILE A 374 -1.88 9.96 -7.19
CA ILE A 374 -2.74 11.09 -7.51
C ILE A 374 -3.56 11.43 -6.27
N SER A 375 -3.77 12.73 -6.03
CA SER A 375 -4.52 13.25 -4.90
C SER A 375 -5.60 14.21 -5.37
N ALA A 376 -6.71 14.27 -4.63
CA ALA A 376 -7.71 15.34 -4.76
C ALA A 376 -7.09 16.75 -4.58
N SER A 377 -5.95 16.86 -3.87
CA SER A 377 -5.24 18.12 -3.66
C SER A 377 -4.41 18.57 -4.86
N HIS A 378 -4.12 17.68 -5.83
CA HIS A 378 -3.39 18.09 -7.02
C HIS A 378 -4.25 19.02 -7.88
N THR A 379 -3.58 19.97 -8.51
CA THR A 379 -4.16 20.91 -9.47
C THR A 379 -3.88 20.44 -10.90
N GLU A 380 -4.73 20.86 -11.84
CA GLU A 380 -4.55 20.55 -13.26
C GLU A 380 -3.20 21.06 -13.78
N GLU A 381 -2.76 22.24 -13.32
CA GLU A 381 -1.47 22.82 -13.71
C GLU A 381 -0.28 21.97 -13.24
N GLU A 382 -0.37 21.32 -12.08
CA GLU A 382 0.68 20.41 -11.58
C GLU A 382 0.74 19.13 -12.39
N ILE A 383 -0.41 18.59 -12.74
CA ILE A 383 -0.53 17.37 -13.54
C ILE A 383 0.01 17.62 -14.95
N ARG A 384 -0.40 18.71 -15.59
CA ARG A 384 0.14 19.11 -16.90
C ARG A 384 1.63 19.35 -16.84
N GLY A 385 2.10 20.09 -15.83
CA GLY A 385 3.50 20.42 -15.68
C GLY A 385 4.41 19.19 -15.53
N VAL A 386 3.99 18.20 -14.74
CA VAL A 386 4.80 16.97 -14.54
C VAL A 386 4.83 16.10 -15.80
N ILE A 387 3.72 16.00 -16.54
CA ILE A 387 3.68 15.28 -17.82
C ILE A 387 4.52 15.99 -18.88
N ASP A 388 4.39 17.31 -19.02
CA ASP A 388 5.16 18.11 -19.97
C ASP A 388 6.67 17.96 -19.77
N LEU A 389 7.13 17.93 -18.51
CA LEU A 389 8.55 17.72 -18.20
C LEU A 389 9.03 16.32 -18.59
N LEU A 390 8.23 15.29 -18.33
CA LEU A 390 8.59 13.93 -18.71
C LEU A 390 8.60 13.72 -20.22
N ALA A 391 7.62 14.29 -20.93
CA ALA A 391 7.45 14.15 -22.38
C ALA A 391 8.55 14.87 -23.18
N ARG A 392 9.10 15.97 -22.64
CA ARG A 392 10.15 16.77 -23.32
C ARG A 392 11.57 16.33 -22.99
N ARG A 393 11.74 15.43 -22.04
CA ARG A 393 13.07 14.90 -21.66
C ARG A 393 13.58 13.99 -22.78
N GLU A 394 14.85 14.14 -23.14
CA GLU A 394 15.54 13.13 -23.94
C GLU A 394 15.94 11.96 -23.04
N PRO A 395 15.54 10.71 -23.34
CA PRO A 395 15.93 9.56 -22.53
C PRO A 395 17.45 9.41 -22.47
N VAL A 396 17.97 9.04 -21.31
CA VAL A 396 19.40 8.77 -21.18
C VAL A 396 19.71 7.43 -21.88
N SER A 397 20.29 7.48 -23.08
CA SER A 397 20.70 6.28 -23.83
C SER A 397 21.72 5.47 -23.02
N THR A 398 21.41 4.20 -22.74
CA THR A 398 22.41 3.27 -22.21
C THR A 398 23.22 2.64 -23.34
N ALA A 399 24.51 2.99 -23.41
CA ALA A 399 25.55 2.09 -23.91
C ALA A 399 25.58 0.82 -23.01
N PRO A 400 26.02 -0.35 -23.51
CA PRO A 400 25.55 -1.64 -23.01
C PRO A 400 25.87 -1.90 -21.53
N ALA A 401 24.88 -2.54 -20.89
CA ALA A 401 24.82 -3.01 -19.51
C ALA A 401 26.18 -3.16 -18.80
N LEU A 402 26.32 -2.49 -17.66
CA LEU A 402 27.27 -2.89 -16.62
C LEU A 402 27.04 -4.37 -16.35
N GLY A 403 28.00 -5.16 -16.81
CA GLY A 403 27.84 -6.58 -17.08
C GLY A 403 27.34 -7.37 -15.88
N ALA A 404 26.56 -8.39 -16.21
CA ALA A 404 26.39 -9.58 -15.39
C ALA A 404 27.77 -10.13 -14.98
N ALA A 405 28.21 -9.79 -13.79
CA ALA A 405 29.34 -10.36 -13.09
C ALA A 405 29.05 -10.12 -11.59
N VAL A 406 28.81 -11.09 -10.72
CA VAL A 406 29.29 -12.47 -10.63
C VAL A 406 28.34 -13.23 -9.68
N ALA A 407 27.86 -14.40 -10.09
CA ALA A 407 27.65 -15.54 -9.19
C ALA A 407 28.69 -16.60 -9.60
N PRO A 408 29.25 -17.41 -8.68
CA PRO A 408 28.76 -17.76 -7.34
C PRO A 408 29.47 -17.09 -6.15
#